data_AF-A0A973FIK1-F1
#
_entry.id   AF-A0A973FIK1-F1
#
_cell.length_a   1.000
_cell.length_b   1.000
_cell.length_c   1.000
_cell.angle_alpha   90.00
_cell.angle_beta   90.00
_cell.angle_gamma   90.00
#
_symmetry.space_group_name_H-M   'P 1'
#
loop_
_entity.id
_entity.type
_entity.pdbx_description
1 polymer ?
#
loop_
_entity_poly.entity_id
_entity_poly.type
_entity_poly.pdbx_seq_one_letter_code
_entity_poly.pdbx_strand_id
1 'polypeptide(L)'
;RSNCYYLHRAIETWLAPPDFETIDFEMSQIIKKNVVYGMFLAEAIDTKAKYYNNNEKRFFDFEEMCREGSVNPWGEHTCKPDFASKEYRAYLEYITHWAIDLGVQSFTFGQIYMQESGKKDYAPMIISDIRQYAKKKGVDIVIGAQTGNIQDEKYLQLFDYIEGGVGIDGEGNVEDGPCLSTRGGCWALLWHPDYASKAKNVFLHLDWSGIKSDDLDIFARMTQEKRAETLKSLYGKFNSEKTGFLMPVFGVLAGDNGGCRGPKKKFYSSDMRYSCKDENVINEILSRKFRK
;
A
#
# COMPACT_ATOMS: atom_id res chain seq x y z
N ARG A 1 -2.76 8.21 -20.57
CA ARG A 1 -3.25 9.58 -20.34
C ARG A 1 -2.58 10.15 -19.10
N SER A 2 -2.69 9.46 -17.96
CA SER A 2 -1.86 9.74 -16.79
C SER A 2 -0.35 9.55 -17.02
N ASN A 3 0.44 10.45 -16.43
CA ASN A 3 1.90 10.39 -16.33
C ASN A 3 2.40 9.44 -15.24
N CYS A 4 1.51 8.87 -14.41
CA CYS A 4 1.88 7.92 -13.37
C CYS A 4 2.60 6.70 -13.96
N TYR A 5 3.76 6.36 -13.41
CA TYR A 5 4.57 5.22 -13.83
C TYR A 5 4.55 4.09 -12.79
N TYR A 6 4.14 4.37 -11.55
CA TYR A 6 4.13 3.43 -10.45
C TYR A 6 2.71 3.26 -9.89
N LEU A 7 2.23 2.02 -9.89
CA LEU A 7 0.92 1.61 -9.36
C LEU A 7 1.16 0.80 -8.09
N HIS A 8 1.45 1.50 -6.98
CA HIS A 8 1.96 0.90 -5.74
C HIS A 8 1.08 -0.20 -5.10
N ARG A 9 -0.25 -0.11 -5.22
CA ARG A 9 -1.20 -1.12 -4.77
C ARG A 9 -2.11 -1.57 -5.92
N ALA A 10 -1.50 -1.98 -7.04
CA ALA A 10 -2.22 -2.48 -8.20
C ALA A 10 -2.86 -3.85 -7.93
N ILE A 11 -2.16 -4.69 -7.16
CA ILE A 11 -2.63 -5.98 -6.67
C ILE A 11 -2.79 -5.85 -5.16
N GLU A 12 -3.99 -6.16 -4.67
CA GLU A 12 -4.37 -6.03 -3.27
C GLU A 12 -4.79 -7.40 -2.73
N THR A 13 -4.24 -7.83 -1.58
CA THR A 13 -4.57 -9.11 -0.96
C THR A 13 -5.41 -9.00 0.31
N TRP A 14 -5.93 -7.81 0.62
CA TRP A 14 -6.75 -7.57 1.80
C TRP A 14 -8.08 -8.34 1.74
N LEU A 15 -8.24 -9.34 2.61
CA LEU A 15 -9.39 -10.25 2.71
C LEU A 15 -9.74 -11.04 1.42
N ALA A 16 -8.88 -11.01 0.41
CA ALA A 16 -9.08 -11.75 -0.83
C ALA A 16 -7.73 -12.19 -1.39
N PRO A 17 -7.53 -13.48 -1.70
CA PRO A 17 -6.33 -13.91 -2.40
C PRO A 17 -6.31 -13.36 -3.84
N PRO A 18 -5.12 -13.16 -4.43
CA PRO A 18 -4.99 -12.57 -5.76
C PRO A 18 -5.50 -13.53 -6.85
N ASP A 19 -6.31 -13.00 -7.77
CA ASP A 19 -6.72 -13.69 -8.99
C ASP A 19 -5.71 -13.41 -10.11
N PHE A 20 -4.70 -14.26 -10.23
CA PHE A 20 -3.63 -14.07 -11.21
C PHE A 20 -4.07 -14.21 -12.67
N GLU A 21 -5.16 -14.91 -12.96
CA GLU A 21 -5.71 -14.99 -14.32
C GLU A 21 -6.30 -13.63 -14.72
N THR A 22 -7.11 -13.03 -13.85
CA THR A 22 -7.63 -11.68 -14.07
C THR A 22 -6.52 -10.64 -14.09
N ILE A 23 -5.53 -10.74 -13.19
CA ILE A 23 -4.40 -9.79 -13.14
C ILE A 23 -3.58 -9.83 -14.44
N ASP A 24 -3.22 -11.02 -14.92
CA ASP A 24 -2.48 -11.18 -16.18
C ASP A 24 -3.27 -10.61 -17.37
N PHE A 25 -4.57 -10.92 -17.44
CA PHE A 25 -5.46 -10.35 -18.43
C PHE A 25 -5.46 -8.82 -18.40
N GLU A 26 -5.70 -8.20 -17.25
CA GLU A 26 -5.75 -6.74 -17.12
C GLU A 26 -4.40 -6.08 -17.42
N MET A 27 -3.29 -6.67 -16.96
CA MET A 27 -1.94 -6.19 -17.28
C MET A 27 -1.66 -6.23 -18.78
N SER A 28 -2.12 -7.28 -19.49
CA SER A 28 -1.98 -7.39 -20.95
C SER A 28 -2.74 -6.31 -21.74
N GLN A 29 -3.79 -5.71 -21.16
CA GLN A 29 -4.56 -4.65 -21.80
C GLN A 29 -3.89 -3.27 -21.70
N ILE A 30 -2.87 -3.11 -20.84
CA ILE A 30 -2.22 -1.82 -20.61
C ILE A 30 -1.15 -1.56 -21.68
N ILE A 31 -1.47 -0.67 -22.61
CA ILE A 31 -0.57 -0.29 -23.73
C ILE A 31 0.65 0.53 -23.25
N LYS A 32 0.55 1.18 -22.08
CA LYS A 32 1.64 2.02 -21.55
C LYS A 32 2.82 1.13 -21.17
N LYS A 33 3.93 1.30 -21.88
CA LYS A 33 5.21 0.67 -21.56
C LYS A 33 5.85 1.34 -20.33
N ASN A 34 6.63 0.59 -19.57
CA ASN A 34 7.35 1.06 -18.37
C ASN A 34 6.42 1.46 -17.21
N VAL A 35 5.45 0.59 -16.91
CA VAL A 35 4.64 0.68 -15.68
C VAL A 35 5.23 -0.26 -14.65
N VAL A 36 5.49 0.26 -13.46
CA VAL A 36 5.90 -0.50 -12.28
C VAL A 36 4.62 -0.89 -11.53
N TYR A 37 4.34 -2.19 -11.46
CA TYR A 37 3.21 -2.72 -10.71
C TYR A 37 3.66 -3.09 -9.29
N GLY A 38 2.85 -2.69 -8.32
CA GLY A 38 3.03 -3.03 -6.92
C GLY A 38 1.95 -3.98 -6.41
N MET A 39 2.36 -4.88 -5.53
CA MET A 39 1.52 -5.81 -4.81
C MET A 39 1.55 -5.50 -3.30
N PHE A 40 0.37 -5.36 -2.72
CA PHE A 40 0.19 -5.16 -1.29
C PHE A 40 -0.06 -6.52 -0.61
N LEU A 41 0.82 -6.89 0.31
CA LEU A 41 0.75 -8.12 1.11
C LEU A 41 0.05 -7.79 2.43
N ALA A 42 -1.27 -7.89 2.41
CA ALA A 42 -2.15 -7.37 3.46
C ALA A 42 -2.07 -8.13 4.80
N GLU A 43 -2.30 -7.38 5.87
CA GLU A 43 -2.40 -7.83 7.26
C GLU A 43 -3.73 -8.50 7.62
N ALA A 44 -4.62 -8.70 6.66
CA ALA A 44 -5.96 -9.22 6.87
C ALA A 44 -6.24 -10.32 5.85
N ILE A 45 -6.66 -11.49 6.35
CA ILE A 45 -7.08 -12.61 5.52
C ILE A 45 -8.50 -13.06 5.89
N ASP A 46 -9.22 -13.62 4.91
CA ASP A 46 -10.49 -14.30 5.11
C ASP A 46 -10.23 -15.81 5.27
N THR A 47 -10.55 -16.34 6.45
CA THR A 47 -10.43 -17.77 6.81
C THR A 47 -11.25 -18.70 5.91
N LYS A 48 -12.27 -18.18 5.23
CA LYS A 48 -13.09 -18.94 4.27
C LYS A 48 -12.59 -18.86 2.83
N ALA A 49 -11.51 -18.12 2.57
CA ALA A 49 -10.96 -18.01 1.23
C ALA A 49 -10.56 -19.39 0.69
N LYS A 50 -10.86 -19.62 -0.60
CA LYS A 50 -10.46 -20.83 -1.30
C LYS A 50 -9.42 -20.46 -2.34
N TYR A 51 -8.19 -20.89 -2.12
CA TYR A 51 -7.09 -20.60 -3.04
C TYR A 51 -6.25 -21.85 -3.30
N TYR A 52 -6.15 -22.26 -4.56
CA TYR A 52 -5.48 -23.49 -4.95
C TYR A 52 -4.00 -23.26 -5.27
N ASN A 53 -3.12 -23.96 -4.57
CA ASN A 53 -1.70 -23.99 -4.84
C ASN A 53 -1.42 -24.98 -5.97
N ASN A 54 -1.10 -24.47 -7.16
CA ASN A 54 -0.80 -25.32 -8.31
C ASN A 54 0.49 -26.14 -8.17
N ASN A 55 1.43 -25.72 -7.32
CA ASN A 55 2.69 -26.41 -7.09
C ASN A 55 2.49 -27.62 -6.16
N GLU A 56 1.72 -27.43 -5.08
CA GLU A 56 1.47 -28.45 -4.06
C GLU A 56 0.21 -29.29 -4.30
N LYS A 57 -0.58 -28.93 -5.32
CA LYS A 57 -1.83 -29.60 -5.72
C LYS A 57 -2.88 -29.69 -4.60
N ARG A 58 -2.96 -28.68 -3.74
CA ARG A 58 -3.93 -28.57 -2.65
C ARG A 58 -4.45 -27.14 -2.50
N PHE A 59 -5.54 -26.97 -1.77
CA PHE A 59 -5.94 -25.65 -1.29
C PHE A 59 -5.06 -25.24 -0.11
N PHE A 60 -4.78 -23.94 -0.02
CA PHE A 60 -4.25 -23.35 1.19
C PHE A 60 -5.31 -23.38 2.30
N ASP A 61 -4.85 -23.57 3.53
CA ASP A 61 -5.67 -23.49 4.74
C ASP A 61 -5.51 -22.09 5.37
N PHE A 62 -6.47 -21.21 5.14
CA PHE A 62 -6.43 -19.84 5.64
C PHE A 62 -6.65 -19.75 7.16
N GLU A 63 -7.22 -20.77 7.81
CA GLU A 63 -7.33 -20.82 9.27
C GLU A 63 -5.96 -21.07 9.91
N GLU A 64 -5.16 -21.97 9.34
CA GLU A 64 -3.79 -22.26 9.81
C GLU A 64 -2.81 -21.08 9.64
N MET A 65 -3.17 -20.06 8.84
CA MET A 65 -2.38 -18.84 8.69
C MET A 65 -2.57 -17.86 9.86
N CYS A 66 -3.65 -17.99 10.62
CA CYS A 66 -4.05 -17.00 11.61
C CYS A 66 -3.13 -16.96 12.83
N ARG A 67 -2.91 -15.73 13.32
CA ARG A 67 -2.34 -15.49 14.64
C ARG A 67 -3.34 -15.85 15.72
N GLU A 68 -2.87 -16.54 16.76
CA GLU A 68 -3.67 -16.85 17.93
C GLU A 68 -4.32 -15.58 18.54
N GLY A 69 -5.60 -15.66 18.88
CA GLY A 69 -6.35 -14.55 19.48
C GLY A 69 -6.69 -13.39 18.54
N SER A 70 -6.45 -13.53 17.23
CA SER A 70 -6.68 -12.46 16.24
C SER A 70 -7.96 -12.62 15.40
N VAL A 71 -8.97 -13.34 15.90
CA VAL A 71 -10.18 -13.68 15.15
C VAL A 71 -11.18 -12.52 15.13
N ASN A 72 -11.76 -12.28 13.96
CA ASN A 72 -12.76 -11.26 13.61
C ASN A 72 -12.42 -9.76 13.80
N PRO A 73 -11.16 -9.29 13.72
CA PRO A 73 -10.83 -7.86 13.87
C PRO A 73 -11.42 -6.97 12.78
N TRP A 74 -11.70 -7.52 11.60
CA TRP A 74 -12.30 -6.81 10.46
C TRP A 74 -13.67 -7.36 10.05
N GLY A 75 -14.33 -8.10 10.96
CA GLY A 75 -15.61 -8.76 10.71
C GLY A 75 -15.51 -10.28 10.74
N GLU A 76 -16.65 -10.95 10.58
CA GLU A 76 -16.74 -12.40 10.65
C GLU A 76 -15.78 -13.08 9.64
N HIS A 77 -15.14 -14.16 10.08
CA HIS A 77 -14.19 -14.97 9.30
C HIS A 77 -12.89 -14.27 8.93
N THR A 78 -12.56 -13.14 9.57
CA THR A 78 -11.29 -12.46 9.33
C THR A 78 -10.27 -12.78 10.41
N CYS A 79 -8.98 -12.76 10.09
CA CYS A 79 -7.93 -12.79 11.11
C CYS A 79 -6.67 -12.03 10.66
N LYS A 80 -5.76 -11.80 11.61
CA LYS A 80 -4.40 -11.34 11.31
C LYS A 80 -3.56 -12.57 10.97
N PRO A 81 -2.86 -12.62 9.82
CA PRO A 81 -1.97 -13.73 9.54
C PRO A 81 -0.72 -13.64 10.42
N ASP A 82 -0.01 -14.75 10.62
CA ASP A 82 1.21 -14.81 11.40
C ASP A 82 2.39 -15.30 10.56
N PHE A 83 3.46 -14.51 10.45
CA PHE A 83 4.68 -14.96 9.79
C PHE A 83 5.30 -16.20 10.44
N ALA A 84 4.96 -16.54 11.69
CA ALA A 84 5.36 -17.80 12.30
C ALA A 84 4.64 -19.03 11.72
N SER A 85 3.47 -18.86 11.12
CA SER A 85 2.74 -19.93 10.43
C SER A 85 3.50 -20.40 9.19
N LYS A 86 3.75 -21.71 9.11
CA LYS A 86 4.31 -22.33 7.90
C LYS A 86 3.39 -22.15 6.71
N GLU A 87 2.09 -22.27 6.93
CA GLU A 87 1.07 -22.15 5.89
C GLU A 87 1.03 -20.72 5.32
N TYR A 88 1.14 -19.70 6.18
CA TYR A 88 1.17 -18.32 5.70
C TYR A 88 2.45 -18.00 4.92
N ARG A 89 3.60 -18.51 5.36
CA ARG A 89 4.86 -18.35 4.61
C ARG A 89 4.81 -19.03 3.25
N ALA A 90 4.26 -20.25 3.18
CA ALA A 90 4.06 -20.95 1.90
C ALA A 90 3.11 -20.19 0.97
N TYR A 91 2.07 -19.58 1.52
CA TYR A 91 1.17 -18.70 0.77
C TYR A 91 1.87 -17.45 0.23
N LEU A 92 2.65 -16.75 1.07
CA LEU A 92 3.43 -15.58 0.65
C LEU A 92 4.45 -15.92 -0.43
N GLU A 93 5.20 -17.01 -0.26
CA GLU A 93 6.13 -17.54 -1.27
C GLU A 93 5.40 -17.74 -2.60
N TYR A 94 4.30 -18.49 -2.59
CA TYR A 94 3.53 -18.79 -3.79
C TYR A 94 3.05 -17.54 -4.53
N ILE A 95 2.36 -16.63 -3.83
CA ILE A 95 1.76 -15.46 -4.50
C ILE A 95 2.83 -14.45 -4.96
N THR A 96 3.92 -14.29 -4.21
CA THR A 96 4.98 -13.35 -4.61
C THR A 96 5.77 -13.89 -5.79
N HIS A 97 6.02 -15.20 -5.86
CA HIS A 97 6.68 -15.83 -7.01
C HIS A 97 5.84 -15.70 -8.28
N TRP A 98 4.53 -15.95 -8.19
CA TRP A 98 3.60 -15.72 -9.31
C TRP A 98 3.58 -14.25 -9.75
N ALA A 99 3.52 -13.31 -8.81
CA ALA A 99 3.56 -11.90 -9.12
C ALA A 99 4.87 -11.50 -9.83
N ILE A 100 6.01 -12.00 -9.37
CA ILE A 100 7.32 -11.79 -10.02
C ILE A 100 7.31 -12.34 -11.44
N ASP A 101 6.73 -13.52 -11.66
CA ASP A 101 6.65 -14.14 -12.99
C ASP A 101 5.80 -13.34 -13.97
N LEU A 102 4.80 -12.59 -13.46
CA LEU A 102 4.01 -11.62 -14.23
C LEU A 102 4.70 -10.25 -14.41
N GLY A 103 5.90 -10.05 -13.83
CA GLY A 103 6.65 -8.81 -13.91
C GLY A 103 6.27 -7.74 -12.88
N VAL A 104 5.67 -8.13 -11.75
CA VAL A 104 5.47 -7.23 -10.60
C VAL A 104 6.83 -6.90 -9.97
N GLN A 105 7.04 -5.63 -9.65
CA GLN A 105 8.35 -5.11 -9.25
C GLN A 105 8.37 -4.50 -7.85
N SER A 106 7.22 -4.25 -7.24
CA SER A 106 7.15 -3.67 -5.90
C SER A 106 6.29 -4.52 -5.00
N PHE A 107 6.77 -4.81 -3.80
CA PHE A 107 6.02 -5.57 -2.80
C PHE A 107 5.95 -4.76 -1.50
N THR A 108 4.75 -4.44 -1.03
CA THR A 108 4.55 -3.68 0.22
C THR A 108 3.87 -4.57 1.25
N PHE A 109 4.51 -4.82 2.39
CA PHE A 109 3.85 -5.47 3.51
C PHE A 109 2.92 -4.50 4.25
N GLY A 110 1.63 -4.81 4.29
CA GLY A 110 0.62 -4.03 5.02
C GLY A 110 0.74 -4.18 6.52
N GLN A 111 0.65 -3.08 7.27
CA GLN A 111 0.74 -3.01 8.73
C GLN A 111 1.60 -4.13 9.36
N ILE A 112 2.88 -4.24 8.99
CA ILE A 112 3.69 -5.46 9.18
C ILE A 112 3.80 -5.91 10.64
N TYR A 113 3.66 -4.98 11.59
CA TYR A 113 3.61 -5.28 13.03
C TYR A 113 2.40 -6.16 13.42
N MET A 114 1.36 -6.20 12.60
CA MET A 114 0.21 -7.10 12.76
C MET A 114 0.45 -8.50 12.19
N GLN A 115 1.49 -8.68 11.36
CA GLN A 115 1.83 -9.95 10.71
C GLN A 115 3.03 -10.63 11.36
N GLU A 116 3.98 -9.83 11.83
CA GLU A 116 5.23 -10.32 12.42
C GLU A 116 5.03 -10.97 13.79
N SER A 117 5.74 -12.07 14.04
CA SER A 117 5.68 -12.78 15.31
C SER A 117 6.37 -11.99 16.42
N GLY A 118 6.12 -12.37 17.69
CA GLY A 118 6.79 -11.72 18.84
C GLY A 118 8.33 -11.76 18.78
N LYS A 119 8.92 -12.69 18.02
CA LYS A 119 10.38 -12.84 17.87
C LYS A 119 10.98 -12.01 16.73
N LYS A 120 10.17 -11.47 15.82
CA LYS A 120 10.58 -10.64 14.67
C LYS A 120 11.69 -11.24 13.78
N ASP A 121 11.69 -12.56 13.66
CA ASP A 121 12.72 -13.35 13.00
C ASP A 121 12.34 -13.81 11.59
N TYR A 122 11.06 -13.69 11.20
CA TYR A 122 10.58 -14.22 9.93
C TYR A 122 10.60 -13.23 8.77
N ALA A 123 10.38 -11.92 8.98
CA ALA A 123 10.47 -10.94 7.91
C ALA A 123 11.80 -11.00 7.13
N PRO A 124 13.00 -11.09 7.78
CA PRO A 124 14.26 -11.23 7.04
C PRO A 124 14.29 -12.44 6.10
N MET A 125 13.73 -13.57 6.54
CA MET A 125 13.68 -14.81 5.76
C MET A 125 12.75 -14.68 4.56
N ILE A 126 11.53 -14.15 4.77
CA ILE A 126 10.55 -13.93 3.71
C ILE A 126 11.08 -12.95 2.66
N ILE A 127 11.66 -11.82 3.09
CA ILE A 127 12.28 -10.82 2.20
C ILE A 127 13.43 -11.44 1.40
N SER A 128 14.23 -12.29 2.03
CA SER A 128 15.33 -12.98 1.36
C SER A 128 14.84 -13.92 0.27
N ASP A 129 13.77 -14.68 0.51
CA ASP A 129 13.16 -15.55 -0.49
C ASP A 129 12.67 -14.76 -1.71
N ILE A 130 11.86 -13.72 -1.51
CA ILE A 130 11.33 -12.88 -2.59
C ILE A 130 12.47 -12.30 -3.44
N ARG A 131 13.53 -11.77 -2.79
CA ARG A 131 14.72 -11.23 -3.49
C ARG A 131 15.48 -12.30 -4.26
N GLN A 132 15.65 -13.50 -3.70
CA GLN A 132 16.35 -14.60 -4.36
C GLN A 132 15.59 -15.09 -5.58
N TYR A 133 14.26 -15.24 -5.47
CA TYR A 133 13.42 -15.64 -6.59
C TYR A 133 13.43 -14.59 -7.71
N ALA A 134 13.28 -13.31 -7.36
CA ALA A 134 13.35 -12.20 -8.33
C ALA A 134 14.69 -12.16 -9.07
N LYS A 135 15.81 -12.32 -8.34
CA LYS A 135 17.15 -12.41 -8.93
C LYS A 135 17.28 -13.60 -9.89
N LYS A 136 16.73 -14.76 -9.53
CA LYS A 136 16.72 -15.95 -10.40
C LYS A 136 15.93 -15.71 -11.69
N LYS A 137 14.87 -14.90 -11.63
CA LYS A 137 14.03 -14.52 -12.77
C LYS A 137 14.56 -13.32 -13.55
N GLY A 138 15.60 -12.65 -13.05
CA GLY A 138 16.15 -11.44 -13.66
C GLY A 138 15.20 -10.24 -13.57
N VAL A 139 14.34 -10.20 -12.55
CA VAL A 139 13.40 -9.11 -12.32
C VAL A 139 13.94 -8.22 -11.19
N ASP A 140 14.11 -6.93 -11.47
CA ASP A 140 14.46 -5.95 -10.45
C ASP A 140 13.24 -5.61 -9.60
N ILE A 141 13.36 -5.81 -8.29
CA ILE A 141 12.28 -5.58 -7.34
C ILE A 141 12.70 -4.61 -6.23
N VAL A 142 11.70 -3.97 -5.61
CA VAL A 142 11.81 -3.22 -4.36
C VAL A 142 10.79 -3.75 -3.36
N ILE A 143 11.18 -3.79 -2.08
CA ILE A 143 10.31 -4.31 -1.01
C ILE A 143 10.13 -3.23 0.06
N GLY A 144 8.89 -2.84 0.32
CA GLY A 144 8.53 -1.89 1.35
C GLY A 144 7.64 -2.47 2.45
N ALA A 145 7.39 -1.66 3.47
CA ALA A 145 6.45 -2.02 4.54
C ALA A 145 5.75 -0.79 5.14
N GLN A 146 4.51 -0.99 5.55
CA GLN A 146 3.81 -0.10 6.46
C GLN A 146 4.14 -0.53 7.90
N THR A 147 5.02 0.23 8.55
CA THR A 147 5.69 -0.22 9.77
C THR A 147 5.02 0.20 11.07
N GLY A 148 3.97 1.04 11.00
CA GLY A 148 3.43 1.69 12.19
C GLY A 148 4.53 2.45 12.94
N ASN A 149 4.49 2.41 14.27
CA ASN A 149 5.46 3.13 15.11
C ASN A 149 6.76 2.34 15.39
N ILE A 150 7.13 1.35 14.56
CA ILE A 150 8.42 0.65 14.72
C ILE A 150 9.58 1.64 14.53
N GLN A 151 10.47 1.69 15.51
CA GLN A 151 11.64 2.58 15.53
C GLN A 151 12.99 1.84 15.50
N ASP A 152 12.98 0.50 15.41
CA ASP A 152 14.19 -0.31 15.34
C ASP A 152 14.86 -0.14 13.97
N GLU A 153 15.99 0.55 13.92
CA GLU A 153 16.68 0.86 12.67
C GLU A 153 17.09 -0.40 11.90
N LYS A 154 17.61 -1.43 12.57
CA LYS A 154 18.04 -2.68 11.90
C LYS A 154 16.87 -3.35 11.19
N TYR A 155 15.69 -3.33 11.82
CA TYR A 155 14.48 -3.86 11.24
C TYR A 155 13.98 -3.00 10.07
N LEU A 156 13.97 -1.67 10.20
CA LEU A 156 13.56 -0.77 9.11
C LEU A 156 14.50 -0.87 7.88
N GLN A 157 15.78 -1.16 8.10
CA GLN A 157 16.78 -1.36 7.03
C GLN A 157 16.60 -2.66 6.23
N LEU A 158 15.72 -3.57 6.66
CA LEU A 158 15.36 -4.75 5.85
C LEU A 158 14.68 -4.33 4.54
N PHE A 159 13.87 -3.27 4.61
CA PHE A 159 13.07 -2.74 3.52
C PHE A 159 13.85 -1.72 2.68
N ASP A 160 13.43 -1.57 1.43
CA ASP A 160 13.92 -0.56 0.49
C ASP A 160 13.22 0.79 0.70
N TYR A 161 12.00 0.75 1.24
CA TYR A 161 11.26 1.92 1.70
C TYR A 161 10.28 1.55 2.83
N ILE A 162 9.86 2.55 3.59
CA ILE A 162 8.67 2.45 4.45
C ILE A 162 7.55 3.31 3.87
N GLU A 163 6.31 2.90 4.06
CA GLU A 163 5.13 3.54 3.45
C GLU A 163 4.08 3.92 4.50
N GLY A 164 3.52 5.12 4.42
CA GLY A 164 2.50 5.56 5.37
C GLY A 164 1.72 6.81 4.94
N GLY A 165 0.67 7.11 5.72
CA GLY A 165 -0.15 8.30 5.52
C GLY A 165 0.61 9.60 5.75
N VAL A 166 0.11 10.69 5.15
CA VAL A 166 0.63 12.03 5.37
C VAL A 166 0.06 12.67 6.63
N GLY A 167 -1.17 12.34 7.01
CA GLY A 167 -1.85 12.94 8.16
C GLY A 167 -2.29 14.38 7.89
N ILE A 168 -3.25 14.57 6.98
CA ILE A 168 -3.75 15.90 6.61
C ILE A 168 -5.01 16.32 7.35
N ASP A 169 -5.16 17.62 7.57
CA ASP A 169 -6.40 18.24 8.04
C ASP A 169 -7.32 18.68 6.87
N GLY A 170 -8.49 19.22 7.20
CA GLY A 170 -9.46 19.74 6.21
C GLY A 170 -8.95 20.93 5.40
N GLU A 171 -7.87 21.56 5.84
CA GLU A 171 -7.17 22.64 5.15
C GLU A 171 -5.94 22.15 4.37
N GLY A 172 -5.69 20.84 4.31
CA GLY A 172 -4.57 20.26 3.60
C GLY A 172 -3.21 20.48 4.28
N ASN A 173 -3.20 20.94 5.53
CA ASN A 173 -1.99 21.01 6.33
C ASN A 173 -1.65 19.64 6.89
N VAL A 174 -0.36 19.40 7.11
CA VAL A 174 0.15 18.18 7.73
C VAL A 174 0.52 18.49 9.17
N GLU A 175 0.24 17.57 10.09
CA GLU A 175 0.64 17.71 11.48
C GLU A 175 2.17 17.78 11.66
N ASP A 176 2.65 18.25 12.81
CA ASP A 176 4.09 18.34 13.10
C ASP A 176 4.63 17.13 13.89
N GLY A 177 3.74 16.32 14.46
CA GLY A 177 4.11 15.21 15.36
C GLY A 177 4.43 13.88 14.66
N PRO A 178 4.97 12.90 15.40
CA PRO A 178 5.25 11.55 14.89
C PRO A 178 3.99 10.68 14.77
N CYS A 179 2.85 11.12 15.28
CA CYS A 179 1.60 10.37 15.33
C CYS A 179 0.44 11.29 14.97
N LEU A 180 -0.52 10.79 14.19
CA LEU A 180 -1.74 11.52 13.87
C LEU A 180 -2.58 11.75 15.14
N SER A 181 -2.68 13.00 15.57
CA SER A 181 -3.28 13.41 16.84
C SER A 181 -4.76 13.08 16.96
N THR A 182 -5.47 13.03 15.84
CA THR A 182 -6.91 12.79 15.76
C THR A 182 -7.31 11.33 15.87
N ARG A 183 -6.35 10.39 15.82
CA ARG A 183 -6.61 8.96 15.99
C ARG A 183 -6.06 8.46 17.32
N GLY A 184 -6.79 7.53 17.94
CA GLY A 184 -6.35 6.86 19.16
C GLY A 184 -5.14 5.95 18.91
N GLY A 185 -4.23 5.87 19.89
CA GLY A 185 -2.93 5.23 19.71
C GLY A 185 -1.97 6.08 18.87
N CYS A 186 -0.83 5.53 18.46
CA CYS A 186 0.06 6.21 17.51
C CYS A 186 -0.17 5.67 16.10
N TRP A 187 -0.97 6.38 15.29
CA TRP A 187 -0.94 6.22 13.86
C TRP A 187 0.28 6.95 13.31
N ALA A 188 1.37 6.21 13.07
CA ALA A 188 2.67 6.80 12.80
C ALA A 188 2.69 7.59 11.49
N LEU A 189 3.18 8.83 11.56
CA LEU A 189 3.46 9.68 10.41
C LEU A 189 4.92 9.44 9.99
N LEU A 190 5.12 8.52 9.04
CA LEU A 190 6.44 7.95 8.74
C LEU A 190 7.44 8.94 8.14
N TRP A 191 6.98 10.12 7.72
CA TRP A 191 7.84 11.22 7.30
C TRP A 191 8.57 11.90 8.47
N HIS A 192 8.11 11.71 9.71
CA HIS A 192 8.74 12.30 10.88
C HIS A 192 10.13 11.68 11.13
N PRO A 193 11.14 12.47 11.58
CA PRO A 193 12.52 11.99 11.78
C PRO A 193 12.65 10.75 12.68
N ASP A 194 11.73 10.53 13.61
CA ASP A 194 11.69 9.33 14.48
C ASP A 194 11.70 8.01 13.70
N TYR A 195 11.19 8.03 12.47
CA TYR A 195 11.12 6.88 11.55
C TYR A 195 11.97 7.13 10.30
N ALA A 196 11.79 8.27 9.64
CA ALA A 196 12.41 8.57 8.35
C ALA A 196 13.95 8.53 8.40
N SER A 197 14.56 8.96 9.51
CA SER A 197 16.02 8.96 9.66
C SER A 197 16.63 7.55 9.73
N LYS A 198 15.81 6.53 10.00
CA LYS A 198 16.22 5.14 10.21
C LYS A 198 15.87 4.22 9.05
N ALA A 199 15.11 4.72 8.07
CA ALA A 199 14.74 4.00 6.86
C ALA A 199 15.62 4.41 5.67
N LYS A 200 15.66 3.58 4.63
CA LYS A 200 16.38 3.92 3.38
C LYS A 200 15.64 5.00 2.60
N ASN A 201 14.33 4.81 2.42
CA ASN A 201 13.42 5.72 1.74
C ASN A 201 12.06 5.72 2.46
N VAL A 202 11.29 6.79 2.27
CA VAL A 202 9.94 6.93 2.78
C VAL A 202 9.01 7.29 1.64
N PHE A 203 7.97 6.50 1.41
CA PHE A 203 6.87 6.86 0.53
C PHE A 203 5.64 7.24 1.34
N LEU A 204 5.00 8.31 0.91
CA LEU A 204 3.85 8.87 1.57
C LEU A 204 2.68 8.92 0.61
N HIS A 205 1.50 8.62 1.10
CA HIS A 205 0.27 8.71 0.34
C HIS A 205 -0.83 9.34 1.19
N LEU A 206 -1.93 9.72 0.54
CA LEU A 206 -3.17 9.97 1.27
C LEU A 206 -3.71 8.61 1.69
N ASP A 207 -3.52 8.23 2.95
CA ASP A 207 -4.03 6.96 3.47
C ASP A 207 -5.51 6.74 3.21
N TRP A 208 -5.88 5.51 2.86
CA TRP A 208 -7.25 5.13 2.59
C TRP A 208 -7.58 3.77 3.18
N SER A 209 -8.69 3.73 3.91
CA SER A 209 -9.27 2.53 4.52
C SER A 209 -10.79 2.47 4.32
N GLY A 210 -11.36 3.47 3.65
CA GLY A 210 -12.81 3.64 3.54
C GLY A 210 -13.46 4.12 4.84
N ILE A 211 -12.67 4.69 5.75
CA ILE A 211 -13.12 5.22 7.03
C ILE A 211 -13.26 6.73 6.90
N LYS A 212 -14.31 7.26 7.51
CA LYS A 212 -14.49 8.71 7.61
C LYS A 212 -13.30 9.30 8.36
N SER A 213 -12.68 10.35 7.81
CA SER A 213 -11.48 11.01 8.36
C SER A 213 -10.14 10.31 8.14
N ASP A 214 -10.00 9.34 7.22
CA ASP A 214 -8.67 9.06 6.66
C ASP A 214 -8.24 10.19 5.69
N ASP A 215 -6.95 10.25 5.36
CA ASP A 215 -6.39 11.33 4.55
C ASP A 215 -7.13 11.47 3.21
N LEU A 216 -7.45 10.34 2.56
CA LEU A 216 -8.12 10.36 1.27
C LEU A 216 -9.59 10.81 1.38
N ASP A 217 -10.30 10.43 2.45
CA ASP A 217 -11.66 10.91 2.73
C ASP A 217 -11.67 12.43 2.99
N ILE A 218 -10.73 12.94 3.79
CA ILE A 218 -10.54 14.37 4.06
C ILE A 218 -10.25 15.11 2.76
N PHE A 219 -9.29 14.62 1.98
CA PHE A 219 -8.93 15.19 0.69
C PHE A 219 -10.11 15.24 -0.28
N ALA A 220 -10.87 14.16 -0.41
CA ALA A 220 -12.01 14.10 -1.34
C ALA A 220 -13.15 15.05 -0.97
N ARG A 221 -13.26 15.47 0.30
CA ARG A 221 -14.23 16.46 0.80
C ARG A 221 -13.85 17.90 0.49
N MET A 222 -12.59 18.18 0.17
CA MET A 222 -12.14 19.53 -0.22
C MET A 222 -12.75 19.96 -1.57
N THR A 223 -12.76 21.26 -1.85
CA THR A 223 -13.05 21.76 -3.21
C THR A 223 -11.98 21.30 -4.20
N GLN A 224 -12.27 21.36 -5.50
CA GLN A 224 -11.30 20.95 -6.52
C GLN A 224 -10.05 21.83 -6.50
N GLU A 225 -10.22 23.13 -6.29
CA GLU A 225 -9.13 24.11 -6.17
C GLU A 225 -8.26 23.78 -4.97
N LYS A 226 -8.87 23.54 -3.81
CA LYS A 226 -8.16 23.20 -2.58
C LYS A 226 -7.42 21.87 -2.71
N ARG A 227 -8.02 20.84 -3.33
CA ARG A 227 -7.33 19.59 -3.65
C ARG A 227 -6.09 19.83 -4.51
N ALA A 228 -6.19 20.66 -5.54
CA ALA A 228 -5.06 20.98 -6.40
C ALA A 228 -3.92 21.68 -5.63
N GLU A 229 -4.25 22.63 -4.75
CA GLU A 229 -3.30 23.29 -3.84
C GLU A 229 -2.64 22.29 -2.89
N THR A 230 -3.43 21.43 -2.25
CA THR A 230 -2.95 20.38 -1.33
C THR A 230 -1.99 19.42 -2.04
N LEU A 231 -2.32 18.94 -3.24
CA LEU A 231 -1.42 18.07 -4.01
C LEU A 231 -0.08 18.75 -4.34
N LYS A 232 -0.11 20.03 -4.72
CA LYS A 232 1.11 20.81 -4.99
C LYS A 232 1.95 20.99 -3.72
N SER A 233 1.30 21.29 -2.59
CA SER A 233 1.94 21.46 -1.29
C SER A 233 2.60 20.16 -0.80
N LEU A 234 1.85 19.04 -0.80
CA LEU A 234 2.35 17.74 -0.37
C LEU A 234 3.50 17.25 -1.25
N TYR A 235 3.36 17.37 -2.57
CA TYR A 235 4.45 17.02 -3.48
C TYR A 235 5.69 17.90 -3.25
N GLY A 236 5.52 19.22 -3.10
CA GLY A 236 6.63 20.13 -2.82
C GLY A 236 7.32 19.84 -1.48
N LYS A 237 6.55 19.49 -0.44
CA LYS A 237 7.06 19.18 0.90
C LYS A 237 7.80 17.84 0.95
N PHE A 238 7.30 16.82 0.25
CA PHE A 238 7.72 15.43 0.42
C PHE A 238 8.35 14.79 -0.83
N ASN A 239 8.85 15.59 -1.77
CA ASN A 239 9.61 15.10 -2.92
C ASN A 239 11.08 15.51 -2.79
N SER A 240 11.83 14.70 -2.03
CA SER A 240 13.26 14.87 -1.74
C SER A 240 14.06 13.62 -2.14
N GLU A 241 15.36 13.56 -1.83
CA GLU A 241 16.20 12.39 -2.13
C GLU A 241 15.70 11.11 -1.45
N LYS A 242 15.17 11.19 -0.23
CA LYS A 242 14.75 10.02 0.59
C LYS A 242 13.26 9.96 0.87
N THR A 243 12.49 10.92 0.40
CA THR A 243 11.04 10.97 0.62
C THR A 243 10.34 11.21 -0.70
N GLY A 244 9.25 10.48 -0.95
CA GLY A 244 8.42 10.65 -2.13
C GLY A 244 6.93 10.66 -1.77
N PHE A 245 6.17 11.59 -2.35
CA PHE A 245 4.71 11.61 -2.26
C PHE A 245 4.09 10.90 -3.47
N LEU A 246 3.27 9.88 -3.20
CA LEU A 246 2.53 9.10 -4.17
C LEU A 246 1.20 9.79 -4.49
N MET A 247 1.01 10.15 -5.76
CA MET A 247 -0.20 10.83 -6.22
C MET A 247 -1.42 9.92 -6.12
N PRO A 248 -2.56 10.40 -5.58
CA PRO A 248 -3.78 9.61 -5.51
C PRO A 248 -4.37 9.47 -6.92
N VAL A 249 -4.54 8.24 -7.40
CA VAL A 249 -5.19 7.96 -8.68
C VAL A 249 -6.56 7.31 -8.47
N PHE A 250 -6.62 6.39 -7.51
CA PHE A 250 -7.80 5.63 -7.15
C PHE A 250 -7.66 5.16 -5.70
N GLY A 251 -8.76 5.13 -4.95
CA GLY A 251 -8.76 4.66 -3.57
C GLY A 251 -10.17 4.55 -3.02
N VAL A 252 -10.31 3.86 -1.87
CA VAL A 252 -11.61 3.64 -1.23
C VAL A 252 -11.97 4.86 -0.39
N LEU A 253 -13.23 5.28 -0.44
CA LEU A 253 -13.79 6.36 0.37
C LEU A 253 -14.87 5.81 1.30
N ALA A 254 -15.14 6.55 2.38
CA ALA A 254 -16.34 6.33 3.17
C ALA A 254 -17.60 6.46 2.30
N GLY A 255 -18.63 5.64 2.56
CA GLY A 255 -19.86 5.65 1.77
C GLY A 255 -20.57 7.02 1.76
N ASP A 256 -20.44 7.77 2.86
CA ASP A 256 -20.99 9.11 3.08
C ASP A 256 -19.98 10.24 2.79
N ASN A 257 -18.96 10.00 1.95
CA ASN A 257 -17.87 10.95 1.69
C ASN A 257 -18.33 12.40 1.40
N GLY A 258 -19.52 12.62 0.84
CA GLY A 258 -20.11 13.97 0.71
C GLY A 258 -19.36 14.94 -0.23
N GLY A 259 -18.12 14.63 -0.61
CA GLY A 259 -17.30 15.32 -1.58
C GLY A 259 -17.32 14.64 -2.93
N CYS A 260 -16.15 14.55 -3.57
CA CYS A 260 -16.00 14.00 -4.89
C CYS A 260 -15.92 12.46 -4.91
N ARG A 261 -16.21 11.87 -6.06
CA ARG A 261 -16.39 10.42 -6.28
C ARG A 261 -15.89 9.96 -7.64
N GLY A 262 -15.44 8.71 -7.69
CA GLY A 262 -15.08 7.91 -8.85
C GLY A 262 -16.25 7.10 -9.43
N PRO A 263 -15.99 5.91 -10.00
CA PRO A 263 -17.01 5.09 -10.67
C PRO A 263 -18.18 4.66 -9.78
N LYS A 264 -17.95 4.48 -8.47
CA LYS A 264 -19.00 4.23 -7.48
C LYS A 264 -18.82 5.19 -6.31
N LYS A 265 -19.89 5.41 -5.54
CA LYS A 265 -19.92 6.39 -4.42
C LYS A 265 -18.83 6.21 -3.37
N LYS A 266 -18.32 4.98 -3.21
CA LYS A 266 -17.31 4.58 -2.23
C LYS A 266 -15.88 4.59 -2.76
N PHE A 267 -15.62 5.25 -3.89
CA PHE A 267 -14.27 5.34 -4.46
C PHE A 267 -13.94 6.77 -4.83
N TYR A 268 -12.69 7.13 -4.65
CA TYR A 268 -12.04 8.28 -5.26
C TYR A 268 -11.52 7.88 -6.64
N SER A 269 -11.52 8.81 -7.60
CA SER A 269 -10.75 8.64 -8.84
C SER A 269 -10.38 10.00 -9.40
N SER A 270 -9.10 10.19 -9.72
CA SER A 270 -8.61 11.44 -10.31
C SER A 270 -9.08 11.66 -11.74
N ASP A 271 -9.57 10.62 -12.44
CA ASP A 271 -9.92 10.64 -13.85
C ASP A 271 -10.95 11.73 -14.18
N MET A 272 -10.73 12.44 -15.29
CA MET A 272 -11.57 13.54 -15.77
C MET A 272 -13.03 13.13 -16.07
N ARG A 273 -13.30 11.83 -16.23
CA ARG A 273 -14.64 11.26 -16.43
C ARG A 273 -15.51 11.28 -15.17
N TYR A 274 -14.89 11.31 -14.00
CA TYR A 274 -15.61 11.28 -12.73
C TYR A 274 -15.64 12.67 -12.08
N SER A 275 -16.10 12.76 -10.82
CA SER A 275 -16.38 14.06 -10.20
C SER A 275 -15.19 14.71 -9.52
N CYS A 276 -14.11 13.98 -9.21
CA CYS A 276 -12.91 14.58 -8.60
C CYS A 276 -12.06 15.36 -9.60
N LYS A 277 -11.82 14.82 -10.81
CA LYS A 277 -11.15 15.52 -11.93
C LYS A 277 -9.76 16.09 -11.59
N ASP A 278 -8.99 15.37 -10.79
CA ASP A 278 -7.64 15.78 -10.38
C ASP A 278 -6.53 15.31 -11.35
N GLU A 279 -6.85 14.55 -12.41
CA GLU A 279 -5.85 13.98 -13.34
C GLU A 279 -4.99 15.06 -14.01
N ASN A 280 -5.58 16.20 -14.39
CA ASN A 280 -4.83 17.27 -15.03
C ASN A 280 -3.80 17.91 -14.10
N VAL A 281 -4.16 18.17 -12.83
CA VAL A 281 -3.21 18.73 -11.85
C VAL A 281 -2.12 17.70 -11.50
N ILE A 282 -2.47 16.42 -11.36
CA ILE A 282 -1.49 15.35 -11.16
C ILE A 282 -0.50 15.30 -12.33
N ASN A 283 -0.99 15.35 -13.57
CA ASN A 283 -0.13 15.34 -14.75
C ASN A 283 0.77 16.58 -14.83
N GLU A 284 0.26 17.76 -14.44
CA GLU A 284 1.04 19.00 -14.34
C GLU A 284 2.20 18.84 -13.34
N ILE A 285 1.90 18.37 -12.12
CA ILE A 285 2.89 18.17 -11.06
C ILE A 285 3.94 17.12 -11.46
N LEU A 286 3.52 16.01 -12.08
CA LEU A 286 4.45 14.95 -12.52
C LEU A 286 5.23 15.32 -13.78
N SER A 287 4.85 16.39 -14.49
CA SER A 287 5.58 16.84 -15.68
C SER A 287 6.94 17.44 -15.30
N ARG A 288 7.92 17.36 -16.22
CA ARG A 288 9.31 17.81 -15.99
C ARG A 288 9.43 19.27 -15.51
N LYS A 289 8.41 20.12 -15.67
CA LYS A 289 8.41 21.52 -15.20
C LYS A 289 8.48 21.66 -13.67
N PHE A 290 8.10 20.64 -12.90
CA PHE A 290 8.13 20.66 -11.44
C PHE A 290 9.36 19.98 -10.82
N ARG A 291 10.24 19.37 -11.64
CA ARG A 291 11.55 18.89 -11.20
C ARG A 291 12.51 20.08 -11.16
N LYS A 292 12.45 20.88 -10.10
CA LYS A 292 13.49 21.86 -9.77
C LYS A 292 14.69 21.16 -9.14
#